data_AF-A0A2E3N1J5-F1
#
_entry.id   AF-A0A2E3N1J5-F1
#
_cell.length_a   1.000
_cell.length_b   1.000
_cell.length_c   1.000
_cell.angle_alpha   90.00
_cell.angle_beta   90.00
_cell.angle_gamma   90.00
#
_symmetry.space_group_name_H-M   'P 1'
#
loop_
_entity.id
_entity.type
_entity.pdbx_description
1 polymer ?
#
loop_
_entity_poly.entity_id
_entity_poly.type
_entity_poly.pdbx_seq_one_letter_code
_entity_poly.pdbx_strand_id
1 'polypeptide(L)'
;MKPGSKAWKKFMAKLYGFGASVVIIGALFKIQHWPFAGPMLVAGLGTEAIIFFFSAFEPIHEDPNWELVYPELALGNSDDLDNDALPSRNSISDHLDALLEEAKIDGALLQRLGDGMRSLGDNASQWKDVTSAVTATDNYTNSLQSASEKAASLSEAYDRASASISEMANDQSGAGEEMHKVSKNLSALNNIYELQLKGSSAHLEATEKFQAQVTDMMQNLTDSVEDTRMYKENMAMLSKNLTDLNAVYGNMLKAMTITK
;
A
#
# COMPACT_ATOMS: atom_id res chain seq x y z
N MET A 1 2.33 4.19 -43.53
CA MET A 1 1.38 4.61 -42.47
C MET A 1 1.93 5.91 -41.88
N LYS A 2 1.10 6.93 -41.63
CA LYS A 2 1.61 8.20 -41.06
C LYS A 2 2.06 7.96 -39.60
N PRO A 3 3.25 8.45 -39.19
CA PRO A 3 3.66 8.44 -37.79
C PRO A 3 2.59 9.14 -36.94
N GLY A 4 2.20 8.53 -35.82
CA GLY A 4 1.21 9.10 -34.90
C GLY A 4 -0.26 8.72 -35.12
N SER A 5 -0.62 8.03 -36.21
CA SER A 5 -2.01 7.57 -36.41
C SER A 5 -2.43 6.48 -35.41
N LYS A 6 -3.72 6.35 -35.08
CA LYS A 6 -4.23 5.29 -34.15
C LYS A 6 -3.82 3.88 -34.60
N ALA A 7 -3.75 3.63 -35.91
CA ALA A 7 -3.29 2.37 -36.47
C ALA A 7 -1.77 2.18 -36.30
N TRP A 8 -0.97 3.24 -36.40
CA TRP A 8 0.47 3.24 -36.14
C TRP A 8 0.77 2.98 -34.66
N LYS A 9 0.07 3.64 -33.73
CA LYS A 9 0.22 3.39 -32.28
C LYS A 9 -0.12 1.94 -31.90
N LYS A 10 -1.22 1.40 -32.42
CA LYS A 10 -1.60 -0.01 -32.22
C LYS A 10 -0.59 -0.99 -32.82
N PHE A 11 0.01 -0.64 -33.96
CA PHE A 11 1.06 -1.45 -34.58
C PHE A 11 2.35 -1.42 -33.75
N MET A 12 2.78 -0.24 -33.31
CA MET A 12 3.97 -0.08 -32.45
C MET A 12 3.81 -0.80 -31.11
N ALA A 13 2.67 -0.67 -30.44
CA ALA A 13 2.39 -1.41 -29.21
C ALA A 13 2.54 -2.94 -29.39
N LYS A 14 2.08 -3.48 -30.51
CA LYS A 14 2.28 -4.91 -30.85
C LYS A 14 3.73 -5.22 -31.17
N LEU A 15 4.43 -4.35 -31.89
CA LEU A 15 5.84 -4.52 -32.25
C LEU A 15 6.73 -4.57 -31.00
N TYR A 16 6.51 -3.69 -30.03
CA TYR A 16 7.19 -3.70 -28.73
C TYR A 16 6.90 -5.01 -27.95
N GLY A 17 5.63 -5.44 -27.91
CA GLY A 17 5.25 -6.69 -27.23
C GLY A 17 5.87 -7.95 -27.87
N PHE A 18 5.87 -8.05 -29.20
CA PHE A 18 6.53 -9.16 -29.90
C PHE A 18 8.04 -9.13 -29.73
N GLY A 19 8.67 -7.96 -29.80
CA GLY A 19 10.10 -7.79 -29.54
C GLY A 19 10.53 -8.27 -28.16
N ALA A 20 9.84 -7.77 -27.13
CA ALA A 20 10.12 -8.14 -25.74
C ALA A 20 10.00 -9.66 -25.53
N SER A 21 9.02 -10.31 -26.15
CA SER A 21 8.87 -11.77 -26.05
C SER A 21 10.08 -12.54 -26.61
N VAL A 22 10.64 -12.11 -27.76
CA VAL A 22 11.81 -12.76 -28.37
C VAL A 22 13.06 -12.57 -27.52
N VAL A 23 13.23 -11.39 -26.91
CA VAL A 23 14.35 -11.09 -25.99
C VAL A 23 14.26 -11.95 -24.73
N ILE A 24 13.08 -12.03 -24.11
CA ILE A 24 12.86 -12.82 -22.90
C ILE A 24 13.15 -14.30 -23.16
N ILE A 25 12.75 -14.84 -24.32
CA ILE A 25 13.07 -16.22 -24.69
C ILE A 25 14.58 -16.40 -24.91
N GLY A 26 15.26 -15.44 -25.55
CA GLY A 26 16.72 -15.47 -25.70
C GLY A 26 17.47 -15.43 -24.37
N ALA A 27 17.04 -14.59 -23.44
CA ALA A 27 17.57 -14.52 -22.09
C ALA A 27 17.32 -15.83 -21.31
N LEU A 28 16.12 -16.40 -21.42
CA LEU A 28 15.76 -17.67 -20.78
C LEU A 28 16.68 -18.82 -21.23
N PHE A 29 16.93 -18.93 -22.54
CA PHE A 29 17.84 -19.95 -23.09
C PHE A 29 19.27 -19.78 -22.57
N LYS A 30 19.72 -18.53 -22.38
CA LYS A 30 21.04 -18.22 -21.82
C LYS A 30 21.15 -18.64 -20.35
N ILE A 31 20.12 -18.41 -19.54
CA ILE A 31 20.08 -18.79 -18.12
C ILE A 31 20.01 -20.31 -17.97
N GLN A 32 19.19 -21.00 -18.77
CA GLN A 32 19.00 -22.44 -18.69
C GLN A 32 20.09 -23.27 -19.38
N HIS A 33 21.10 -22.63 -19.98
CA HIS A 33 22.23 -23.28 -20.67
C HIS A 33 21.79 -24.28 -21.75
N TRP A 34 20.66 -24.02 -22.41
CA TRP A 34 20.14 -24.88 -23.47
C TRP A 34 21.03 -24.82 -24.73
N PRO A 35 21.08 -25.89 -25.54
CA PRO A 35 21.76 -25.83 -26.83
C PRO A 35 21.19 -24.66 -27.66
N PHE A 36 22.06 -23.96 -28.40
CA PHE A 36 21.73 -22.75 -29.17
C PHE A 36 21.44 -21.46 -28.37
N ALA A 37 21.75 -21.42 -27.06
CA ALA A 37 21.56 -20.23 -26.23
C ALA A 37 22.27 -18.96 -26.75
N GLY A 38 23.49 -19.10 -27.28
CA GLY A 38 24.24 -17.96 -27.85
C GLY A 38 23.52 -17.31 -29.04
N PRO A 39 23.24 -18.07 -30.12
CA PRO A 39 22.47 -17.58 -31.27
C PRO A 39 21.09 -17.01 -30.91
N MET A 40 20.37 -17.63 -29.97
CA MET A 40 19.04 -17.17 -29.57
C MET A 40 19.09 -15.83 -28.81
N LEU A 41 20.10 -15.62 -27.97
CA LEU A 41 20.33 -14.34 -27.28
C LEU A 41 20.68 -13.22 -28.27
N VAL A 42 21.53 -13.52 -29.26
CA VAL A 42 21.90 -12.56 -30.31
C VAL A 42 20.68 -12.18 -31.15
N ALA A 43 19.79 -13.13 -31.46
CA ALA A 43 18.54 -12.85 -32.16
C ALA A 43 17.59 -11.96 -31.33
N GLY A 44 17.49 -12.21 -30.02
CA GLY A 44 16.72 -11.37 -29.09
C GLY A 44 17.24 -9.93 -29.05
N LEU A 45 18.52 -9.74 -28.73
CA LEU A 45 19.14 -8.41 -28.66
C LEU A 45 19.14 -7.69 -30.01
N GLY A 46 19.31 -8.43 -31.12
CA GLY A 46 19.20 -7.86 -32.47
C GLY A 46 17.79 -7.36 -32.79
N THR A 47 16.76 -8.06 -32.31
CA THR A 47 15.36 -7.62 -32.43
C THR A 47 15.12 -6.33 -31.63
N GLU A 48 15.70 -6.23 -30.44
CA GLU A 48 15.64 -5.02 -29.60
C GLU A 48 16.28 -3.80 -30.26
N ALA A 49 17.45 -3.96 -30.87
CA ALA A 49 18.13 -2.88 -31.57
C ALA A 49 17.27 -2.30 -32.72
N ILE A 50 16.56 -3.15 -33.45
CA ILE A 50 15.65 -2.73 -34.53
C ILE A 50 14.46 -1.95 -33.96
N ILE A 51 13.87 -2.42 -32.87
CA ILE A 51 12.71 -1.79 -32.24
C ILE A 51 13.06 -0.41 -31.69
N PHE A 52 14.20 -0.29 -31.00
CA PHE A 52 14.69 0.99 -30.50
C PHE A 52 14.94 1.99 -31.62
N PHE A 53 15.51 1.53 -32.75
CA PHE A 53 15.70 2.36 -33.93
C PHE A 53 14.38 2.93 -34.46
N PHE A 54 13.32 2.12 -34.52
CA PHE A 54 12.00 2.59 -34.95
C PHE A 54 11.27 3.45 -33.91
N SER A 55 11.54 3.24 -32.61
CA SER A 55 10.95 4.05 -31.52
C SER A 55 11.37 5.52 -31.56
N ALA A 56 12.58 5.81 -32.07
CA ALA A 56 13.10 7.17 -32.20
C ALA A 56 12.28 8.05 -33.17
N PHE A 57 11.46 7.44 -34.03
CA PHE A 57 10.57 8.14 -34.96
C PHE A 57 9.14 8.31 -34.41
N GLU A 58 8.89 7.95 -33.14
CA GLU A 58 7.60 8.16 -32.50
C GLU A 58 7.47 9.62 -31.99
N PRO A 59 6.41 10.36 -32.38
CA PRO A 59 6.18 11.71 -31.86
C PRO A 59 5.96 11.67 -30.35
N ILE A 60 6.48 12.69 -29.65
CA ILE A 60 6.36 12.89 -28.19
C ILE A 60 4.88 12.77 -27.79
N HIS A 61 4.60 11.99 -26.75
CA HIS A 61 3.25 11.75 -26.28
C HIS A 61 2.60 13.08 -25.86
N GLU A 62 1.48 13.45 -26.47
CA GLU A 62 0.62 14.52 -25.95
C GLU A 62 -0.05 14.00 -24.68
N ASP A 63 0.22 14.65 -23.54
CA ASP A 63 -0.40 14.30 -22.28
C ASP A 63 -1.92 14.51 -22.34
N PRO A 64 -2.71 13.64 -21.67
CA PRO A 64 -4.17 13.78 -21.60
C PRO A 64 -4.57 15.19 -21.13
N ASN A 65 -5.57 15.80 -21.77
CA ASN A 65 -6.01 17.14 -21.38
C ASN A 65 -6.82 17.11 -20.07
N TRP A 66 -6.11 17.16 -18.94
CA TRP A 66 -6.65 17.12 -17.58
C TRP A 66 -7.52 18.34 -17.21
N GLU A 67 -7.48 19.40 -18.03
CA GLU A 67 -8.26 20.64 -17.87
C GLU A 67 -9.77 20.40 -17.97
N LEU A 68 -10.20 19.36 -18.68
CA LEU A 68 -11.61 18.99 -18.79
C LEU A 68 -12.21 18.43 -17.48
N VAL A 69 -11.37 17.90 -16.60
CA VAL A 69 -11.79 17.16 -15.40
C VAL A 69 -11.61 18.01 -14.13
N TYR A 70 -10.67 18.96 -14.13
CA TYR A 70 -10.39 19.85 -13.01
C TYR A 70 -10.43 21.32 -13.46
N PRO A 71 -11.61 21.97 -13.44
CA PRO A 71 -11.76 23.36 -13.86
C PRO A 71 -10.99 24.36 -12.97
N GLU A 72 -10.58 23.95 -11.76
CA GLU A 72 -9.74 24.77 -10.87
C GLU A 72 -8.33 25.03 -11.44
N LEU A 73 -7.86 24.23 -12.40
CA LEU A 73 -6.63 24.49 -13.14
C LEU A 73 -6.83 25.48 -14.31
N ALA A 74 -8.07 25.64 -14.79
CA ALA A 74 -8.40 26.58 -15.87
C ALA A 74 -8.50 28.03 -15.37
N LEU A 75 -8.86 28.24 -14.10
CA LEU A 75 -8.89 29.56 -13.43
C LEU A 75 -7.50 30.21 -13.31
N GLY A 76 -6.41 29.46 -13.47
CA GLY A 76 -5.05 29.99 -13.50
C GLY A 76 -4.58 30.50 -14.86
N ASN A 77 -5.40 30.34 -15.91
CA ASN A 77 -5.05 30.66 -17.32
C ASN A 77 -5.94 31.75 -17.95
N SER A 78 -6.77 32.45 -17.18
CA SER A 78 -7.44 33.64 -17.70
C SER A 78 -6.45 34.82 -17.71
N ASP A 79 -5.89 35.10 -18.89
CA ASP A 79 -5.03 36.25 -19.21
C ASP A 79 -5.71 37.64 -19.03
N ASP A 80 -6.93 37.70 -18.51
CA ASP A 80 -7.67 38.93 -18.25
C ASP A 80 -7.70 39.25 -16.75
N LEU A 81 -6.59 39.74 -16.21
CA LEU A 81 -6.57 40.45 -14.93
C LEU A 81 -6.29 41.94 -15.21
N ASP A 82 -7.40 42.69 -15.28
CA ASP A 82 -7.44 44.15 -15.39
C ASP A 82 -6.59 44.80 -14.27
N ASN A 83 -5.67 45.68 -14.66
CA ASN A 83 -4.56 46.17 -13.84
C ASN A 83 -4.90 47.42 -13.00
N ASP A 84 -6.15 47.61 -12.57
CA ASP A 84 -6.60 48.91 -12.04
C ASP A 84 -7.46 48.82 -10.78
N ALA A 85 -7.02 48.06 -9.78
CA ALA A 85 -7.50 48.19 -8.39
C ALA A 85 -6.54 47.51 -7.39
N LEU A 86 -5.51 48.23 -6.93
CA LEU A 86 -4.75 47.82 -5.75
C LEU A 86 -5.14 48.68 -4.54
N PRO A 87 -5.87 48.15 -3.54
CA PRO A 87 -5.80 48.67 -2.19
C PRO A 87 -4.86 47.80 -1.33
N SER A 88 -3.86 48.47 -0.76
CA SER A 88 -3.09 48.11 0.44
C SER A 88 -2.35 46.76 0.47
N ARG A 89 -1.01 46.86 0.57
CA ARG A 89 -0.13 45.82 1.12
C ARG A 89 -0.56 45.48 2.56
N ASN A 90 -1.41 44.48 2.73
CA ASN A 90 -1.63 43.89 4.04
C ASN A 90 -0.56 42.81 4.29
N SER A 91 -0.07 42.73 5.52
CA SER A 91 1.06 41.89 5.91
C SER A 91 0.66 40.41 5.85
N ILE A 92 1.63 39.51 5.69
CA ILE A 92 1.40 38.06 5.72
C ILE A 92 0.71 37.63 7.04
N SER A 93 0.89 38.38 8.14
CA SER A 93 0.15 38.17 9.38
C SER A 93 -1.35 38.44 9.23
N ASP A 94 -1.76 39.47 8.49
CA ASP A 94 -3.18 39.76 8.27
C ASP A 94 -3.84 38.67 7.41
N HIS A 95 -3.08 38.08 6.49
CA HIS A 95 -3.55 36.96 5.66
C HIS A 95 -3.57 35.63 6.44
N LEU A 96 -2.64 35.42 7.36
CA LEU A 96 -2.64 34.26 8.26
C LEU A 96 -3.77 34.36 9.29
N ASP A 97 -4.02 35.55 9.84
CA ASP A 97 -5.13 35.82 10.75
C ASP A 97 -6.48 35.66 10.03
N ALA A 98 -6.60 36.14 8.79
CA ALA A 98 -7.79 35.89 7.96
C ALA A 98 -8.00 34.39 7.68
N LEU A 99 -6.93 33.63 7.40
CA LEU A 99 -7.03 32.18 7.21
C LEU A 99 -7.34 31.41 8.49
N LEU A 100 -6.83 31.87 9.64
CA LEU A 100 -7.14 31.29 10.96
C LEU A 100 -8.59 31.57 11.37
N GLU A 101 -9.10 32.76 11.06
CA GLU A 101 -10.48 33.16 11.30
C GLU A 101 -11.46 32.48 10.34
N GLU A 102 -11.11 32.37 9.05
CA GLU A 102 -11.90 31.69 8.02
C GLU A 102 -11.96 30.17 8.23
N ALA A 103 -10.85 29.55 8.62
CA ALA A 103 -10.80 28.12 8.94
C ALA A 103 -11.40 27.76 10.31
N LYS A 104 -11.85 28.76 11.10
CA LYS A 104 -12.41 28.60 12.45
C LYS A 104 -11.55 27.69 13.33
N ILE A 105 -10.22 27.87 13.31
CA ILE A 105 -9.34 27.11 14.19
C ILE A 105 -9.47 27.67 15.60
N ASP A 106 -10.41 27.10 16.36
CA ASP A 106 -10.60 27.42 17.76
C ASP A 106 -9.51 26.76 18.63
N GLY A 107 -9.27 27.33 19.82
CA GLY A 107 -8.30 26.76 20.76
C GLY A 107 -8.60 25.31 21.15
N ALA A 108 -9.87 24.88 21.02
CA ALA A 108 -10.28 23.51 21.27
C ALA A 108 -9.79 22.53 20.18
N LEU A 109 -9.78 22.91 18.90
CA LEU A 109 -9.19 22.11 17.83
C LEU A 109 -7.68 21.94 18.01
N LEU A 110 -6.98 23.01 18.40
CA LEU A 110 -5.55 22.97 18.69
C LEU A 110 -5.24 22.07 19.90
N GLN A 111 -6.09 22.11 20.91
CA GLN A 111 -5.99 21.24 22.08
C GLN A 111 -6.26 19.77 21.73
N ARG A 112 -7.29 19.48 20.92
CA ARG A 112 -7.58 18.13 20.41
C ARG A 112 -6.45 17.57 19.56
N LEU A 113 -5.80 18.42 18.76
CA LEU A 113 -4.62 18.04 17.98
C LEU A 113 -3.42 17.74 18.91
N GLY A 114 -3.22 18.56 19.94
CA GLY A 114 -2.22 18.32 20.97
C GLY A 114 -2.43 17.02 21.73
N ASP A 115 -3.67 16.73 22.11
CA ASP A 115 -4.06 15.47 22.78
C ASP A 115 -3.88 14.27 21.85
N GLY A 116 -4.23 14.43 20.55
CA GLY A 116 -3.98 13.44 19.51
C GLY A 116 -2.50 13.10 19.36
N MET A 117 -1.62 14.10 19.28
CA MET A 117 -0.17 13.89 19.19
C MET A 117 0.41 13.26 20.47
N ARG A 118 -0.09 13.63 21.66
CA ARG A 118 0.31 13.00 22.93
C ARG A 118 -0.07 11.53 22.99
N SER A 119 -1.32 11.20 22.66
CA SER A 119 -1.78 9.80 22.63
C SER A 119 -1.00 8.94 21.64
N LEU A 120 -0.59 9.53 20.50
CA LEU A 120 0.27 8.85 19.53
C LEU A 120 1.66 8.54 20.11
N GLY A 121 2.24 9.50 20.84
CA GLY A 121 3.52 9.35 21.53
C GLY A 121 3.46 8.29 22.64
N ASP A 122 2.38 8.29 23.43
CA ASP A 122 2.17 7.30 24.49
C ASP A 122 2.01 5.89 23.91
N ASN A 123 1.22 5.74 22.84
CA ASN A 123 1.06 4.45 22.15
C ASN A 123 2.39 3.96 21.55
N ALA A 124 3.17 4.84 20.90
CA ALA A 124 4.48 4.49 20.37
C ALA A 124 5.47 4.07 21.47
N SER A 125 5.38 4.67 22.66
CA SER A 125 6.20 4.27 23.82
C SER A 125 5.83 2.89 24.34
N GLN A 126 4.54 2.52 24.36
CA GLN A 126 4.08 1.19 24.77
C GLN A 126 4.52 0.09 23.77
N TRP A 127 4.57 0.41 22.48
CA TRP A 127 5.13 -0.48 21.46
C TRP A 127 6.61 -0.79 21.68
N LYS A 128 7.38 0.18 22.21
CA LYS A 128 8.78 -0.03 22.60
C LYS A 128 8.89 -1.09 23.70
N ASP A 129 7.97 -1.08 24.67
CA ASP A 129 7.98 -2.01 25.80
C ASP A 129 7.56 -3.44 25.40
N VAL A 130 6.66 -3.58 24.40
CA VAL A 130 6.30 -4.87 23.76
C VAL A 130 7.50 -5.51 23.02
N THR A 131 8.48 -4.71 22.60
CA THR A 131 9.68 -5.18 21.89
C THR A 131 10.74 -5.78 22.84
N SER A 132 10.54 -5.67 24.17
CA SER A 132 11.38 -6.33 25.16
C SER A 132 11.10 -7.84 25.14
N ALA A 133 11.95 -8.62 24.47
CA ALA A 133 11.86 -10.07 24.34
C ALA A 133 11.66 -10.86 25.68
N VAL A 134 11.87 -10.21 26.83
CA VAL A 134 11.65 -10.75 28.18
C VAL A 134 10.18 -11.09 28.45
N THR A 135 9.22 -10.29 27.98
CA THR A 135 7.77 -10.55 28.22
C THR A 135 7.26 -11.76 27.45
N ALA A 136 7.85 -12.05 26.28
CA ALA A 136 7.54 -13.26 25.52
C ALA A 136 8.08 -14.52 26.21
N THR A 137 9.23 -14.45 26.89
CA THR A 137 9.80 -15.56 27.66
C THR A 137 8.98 -15.87 28.90
N ASP A 138 8.50 -14.87 29.64
CA ASP A 138 7.64 -15.09 30.82
C ASP A 138 6.31 -15.74 30.43
N ASN A 139 5.67 -15.24 29.36
CA ASN A 139 4.42 -15.83 28.84
C ASN A 139 4.61 -17.25 28.31
N TYR A 140 5.75 -17.53 27.66
CA TYR A 140 6.10 -18.88 27.20
C TYR A 140 6.29 -19.84 28.39
N THR A 141 6.99 -19.40 29.43
CA THR A 141 7.25 -20.22 30.63
C THR A 141 5.95 -20.51 31.39
N ASN A 142 5.09 -19.51 31.54
CA ASN A 142 3.75 -19.67 32.13
C ASN A 142 2.84 -20.60 31.31
N SER A 143 2.92 -20.50 29.98
CA SER A 143 2.18 -21.38 29.07
C SER A 143 2.69 -22.82 29.14
N LEU A 144 4.01 -23.02 29.28
CA LEU A 144 4.63 -24.33 29.43
C LEU A 144 4.26 -24.98 30.77
N GLN A 145 4.30 -24.22 31.86
CA GLN A 145 3.85 -24.66 33.20
C GLN A 145 2.37 -25.08 33.16
N SER A 146 1.50 -24.24 32.59
CA SER A 146 0.07 -24.51 32.46
C SER A 146 -0.22 -25.73 31.58
N ALA A 147 0.56 -25.91 30.50
CA ALA A 147 0.45 -27.08 29.63
C ALA A 147 0.86 -28.36 30.37
N SER A 148 1.93 -28.31 31.17
CA SER A 148 2.35 -29.44 32.00
C SER A 148 1.30 -29.81 33.05
N GLU A 149 0.67 -28.83 33.70
CA GLU A 149 -0.43 -29.06 34.65
C GLU A 149 -1.66 -29.67 33.98
N LYS A 150 -2.05 -29.18 32.80
CA LYS A 150 -3.15 -29.76 32.02
C LYS A 150 -2.82 -31.17 31.50
N ALA A 151 -1.57 -31.43 31.12
CA ALA A 151 -1.13 -32.76 30.72
C ALA A 151 -1.17 -33.74 31.90
N ALA A 152 -0.77 -33.32 33.11
CA ALA A 152 -0.91 -34.10 34.32
C ALA A 152 -2.39 -34.39 34.64
N SER A 153 -3.25 -33.38 34.56
CA SER A 153 -4.70 -33.54 34.76
C SER A 153 -5.34 -34.45 33.71
N LEU A 154 -4.88 -34.40 32.45
CA LEU A 154 -5.35 -35.29 31.39
C LEU A 154 -4.93 -36.73 31.65
N SER A 155 -3.69 -36.96 32.09
CA SER A 155 -3.20 -38.29 32.48
C SER A 155 -4.05 -38.86 33.62
N GLU A 156 -4.36 -38.04 34.62
CA GLU A 156 -5.20 -38.44 35.75
C GLU A 156 -6.66 -38.72 35.32
N ALA A 157 -7.22 -37.92 34.41
CA ALA A 157 -8.53 -38.17 33.83
C ALA A 157 -8.54 -39.46 33.00
N TYR A 158 -7.45 -39.77 32.30
CA TYR A 158 -7.29 -41.01 31.54
C TYR A 158 -7.23 -42.24 32.45
N ASP A 159 -6.48 -42.17 33.56
CA ASP A 159 -6.42 -43.22 34.57
C ASP A 159 -7.79 -43.46 35.22
N ARG A 160 -8.51 -42.37 35.58
CA ARG A 160 -9.87 -42.49 36.13
C ARG A 160 -10.87 -43.06 35.11
N ALA A 161 -10.79 -42.65 33.85
CA ALA A 161 -11.63 -43.19 32.79
C ALA A 161 -11.32 -44.67 32.52
N SER A 162 -10.05 -45.06 32.56
CA SER A 162 -9.65 -46.47 32.43
C SER A 162 -10.18 -47.32 33.58
N ALA A 163 -10.10 -46.81 34.81
CA ALA A 163 -10.68 -47.45 35.99
C ALA A 163 -12.21 -47.56 35.88
N SER A 164 -12.91 -46.50 35.46
CA SER A 164 -14.37 -46.54 35.32
C SER A 164 -14.82 -47.44 34.16
N ILE A 165 -14.05 -47.54 33.08
CA ILE A 165 -14.31 -48.49 31.98
C ILE A 165 -14.11 -49.92 32.45
N SER A 166 -13.07 -50.18 33.26
CA SER A 166 -12.87 -51.50 33.86
C SER A 166 -13.98 -51.87 34.85
N GLU A 167 -14.55 -50.89 35.53
CA GLU A 167 -15.68 -51.06 36.46
C GLU A 167 -17.02 -51.22 35.71
N MET A 168 -17.24 -50.47 34.62
CA MET A 168 -18.35 -50.65 33.68
C MET A 168 -18.31 -52.00 32.95
N ALA A 169 -17.12 -52.51 32.63
CA ALA A 169 -16.97 -53.83 32.02
C ALA A 169 -17.43 -54.97 32.95
N ASN A 170 -17.47 -54.72 34.26
CA ASN A 170 -18.00 -55.66 35.25
C ASN A 170 -19.51 -55.48 35.52
N ASP A 171 -20.14 -54.37 35.11
CA ASP A 171 -21.56 -54.11 35.33
C ASP A 171 -22.33 -54.13 33.99
N GLN A 172 -22.89 -55.30 33.67
CA GLN A 172 -23.44 -55.67 32.35
C GLN A 172 -24.73 -54.91 31.96
N SER A 173 -25.19 -53.95 32.76
CA SER A 173 -26.52 -53.36 32.64
C SER A 173 -26.58 -51.91 32.12
N GLY A 174 -25.46 -51.17 32.09
CA GLY A 174 -25.44 -49.74 31.69
C GLY A 174 -24.82 -49.42 30.32
N ALA A 175 -24.12 -50.37 29.69
CA ALA A 175 -23.27 -50.09 28.53
C ALA A 175 -24.02 -49.71 27.24
N GLY A 176 -25.26 -50.16 27.05
CA GLY A 176 -26.01 -49.92 25.82
C GLY A 176 -26.44 -48.46 25.62
N GLU A 177 -26.89 -47.80 26.69
CA GLU A 177 -27.37 -46.42 26.66
C GLU A 177 -26.22 -45.42 26.51
N GLU A 178 -25.11 -45.65 27.22
CA GLU A 178 -23.90 -44.84 27.11
C GLU A 178 -23.18 -45.04 25.76
N MET A 179 -23.17 -46.25 25.18
CA MET A 179 -22.67 -46.46 23.82
C MET A 179 -23.49 -45.67 22.78
N HIS A 180 -24.82 -45.56 22.98
CA HIS A 180 -25.69 -44.80 22.10
C HIS A 180 -25.48 -43.29 22.21
N LYS A 181 -25.21 -42.78 23.42
CA LYS A 181 -24.80 -41.37 23.65
C LYS A 181 -23.42 -41.07 23.08
N VAL A 182 -22.45 -41.96 23.26
CA VAL A 182 -21.10 -41.82 22.71
C VAL A 182 -21.14 -41.80 21.18
N SER A 183 -21.94 -42.67 20.57
CA SER A 183 -22.17 -42.65 19.10
C SER A 183 -22.80 -41.34 18.62
N LYS A 184 -23.81 -40.82 19.35
CA LYS A 184 -24.46 -39.54 19.04
C LYS A 184 -23.51 -38.35 19.19
N ASN A 185 -22.68 -38.37 20.24
CA ASN A 185 -21.66 -37.36 20.50
C ASN A 185 -20.51 -37.41 19.49
N LEU A 186 -20.06 -38.60 19.08
CA LEU A 186 -19.05 -38.77 18.03
C LEU A 186 -19.54 -38.24 16.68
N SER A 187 -20.81 -38.48 16.35
CA SER A 187 -21.44 -37.93 15.13
C SER A 187 -21.52 -36.40 15.17
N ALA A 188 -21.93 -35.84 16.31
CA ALA A 188 -21.95 -34.39 16.53
C ALA A 188 -20.53 -33.77 16.48
N LEU A 189 -19.54 -34.44 17.07
CA LEU A 189 -18.13 -34.02 17.04
C LEU A 189 -17.56 -34.02 15.63
N ASN A 190 -17.84 -35.06 14.85
CA ASN A 190 -17.39 -35.15 13.46
C ASN A 190 -17.97 -33.99 12.62
N ASN A 191 -19.26 -33.70 12.79
CA ASN A 191 -19.91 -32.58 12.12
C ASN A 191 -19.34 -31.22 12.55
N ILE A 192 -19.01 -31.04 13.84
CA ILE A 192 -18.31 -29.84 14.34
C ILE A 192 -16.89 -29.76 13.76
N TYR A 193 -16.17 -30.87 13.68
CA TYR A 193 -14.82 -30.91 13.12
C TYR A 193 -14.83 -30.51 11.64
N GLU A 194 -15.81 -31.01 10.89
CA GLU A 194 -16.01 -30.67 9.49
C GLU A 194 -16.40 -29.19 9.32
N LEU A 195 -17.28 -28.68 10.19
CA LEU A 195 -17.65 -27.27 10.23
C LEU A 195 -16.46 -26.37 10.61
N GLN A 196 -15.61 -26.81 11.54
CA GLN A 196 -14.44 -26.07 12.00
C GLN A 196 -13.32 -26.10 10.96
N LEU A 197 -13.08 -27.22 10.29
CA LEU A 197 -12.18 -27.28 9.14
C LEU A 197 -12.64 -26.33 8.04
N LYS A 198 -13.93 -26.34 7.72
CA LYS A 198 -14.51 -25.47 6.68
C LYS A 198 -14.46 -24.00 7.09
N GLY A 199 -14.75 -23.68 8.35
CA GLY A 199 -14.65 -22.34 8.92
C GLY A 199 -13.21 -21.84 8.99
N SER A 200 -12.26 -22.72 9.36
CA SER A 200 -10.84 -22.38 9.43
C SER A 200 -10.25 -22.14 8.03
N SER A 201 -10.65 -22.91 7.01
CA SER A 201 -10.26 -22.65 5.62
C SER A 201 -10.81 -21.31 5.12
N ALA A 202 -12.08 -21.01 5.40
CA ALA A 202 -12.67 -19.72 5.04
C ALA A 202 -11.99 -18.55 5.78
N HIS A 203 -11.60 -18.75 7.03
CA HIS A 203 -10.86 -17.77 7.82
C HIS A 203 -9.43 -17.57 7.28
N LEU A 204 -8.76 -18.64 6.86
CA LEU A 204 -7.44 -18.55 6.21
C LEU A 204 -7.52 -17.79 4.89
N GLU A 205 -8.49 -18.07 4.04
CA GLU A 205 -8.67 -17.37 2.76
C GLU A 205 -8.98 -15.87 2.98
N ALA A 206 -9.83 -15.55 3.96
CA ALA A 206 -10.14 -14.16 4.32
C ALA A 206 -8.89 -13.43 4.87
N THR A 207 -8.07 -14.12 5.66
CA THR A 207 -6.84 -13.56 6.23
C THR A 207 -5.80 -13.31 5.15
N GLU A 208 -5.62 -14.25 4.22
CA GLU A 208 -4.69 -14.11 3.09
C GLU A 208 -5.09 -12.91 2.20
N LYS A 209 -6.39 -12.77 1.88
CA LYS A 209 -6.90 -11.60 1.14
C LYS A 209 -6.69 -10.29 1.89
N PHE A 210 -6.96 -10.27 3.20
CA PHE A 210 -6.74 -9.08 4.02
C PHE A 210 -5.26 -8.68 4.02
N GLN A 211 -4.35 -9.64 4.15
CA GLN A 211 -2.91 -9.37 4.20
C GLN A 211 -2.37 -8.86 2.85
N ALA A 212 -2.87 -9.40 1.73
CA ALA A 212 -2.62 -8.86 0.41
C ALA A 212 -3.13 -7.41 0.26
N GLN A 213 -4.35 -7.14 0.73
CA GLN A 213 -4.95 -5.81 0.65
C GLN A 213 -4.23 -4.77 1.53
N VAL A 214 -3.75 -5.17 2.71
CA VAL A 214 -2.92 -4.31 3.57
C VAL A 214 -1.58 -4.00 2.90
N THR A 215 -0.97 -4.98 2.25
CA THR A 215 0.31 -4.79 1.53
C THR A 215 0.12 -3.80 0.38
N ASP A 216 -0.94 -3.96 -0.40
CA ASP A 216 -1.30 -3.05 -1.49
C ASP A 216 -1.60 -1.62 -0.97
N MET A 217 -2.30 -1.49 0.16
CA MET A 217 -2.54 -0.18 0.80
C MET A 217 -1.24 0.49 1.26
N MET A 218 -0.33 -0.27 1.88
CA MET A 218 0.98 0.23 2.31
C MET A 218 1.83 0.70 1.13
N GLN A 219 1.76 -0.01 0.00
CA GLN A 219 2.45 0.36 -1.22
C GLN A 219 1.87 1.65 -1.80
N ASN A 220 0.55 1.74 -1.96
CA ASN A 220 -0.14 2.94 -2.44
C ASN A 220 0.12 4.18 -1.56
N LEU A 221 0.20 3.99 -0.23
CA LEU A 221 0.58 5.07 0.70
C LEU A 221 2.02 5.51 0.50
N THR A 222 2.93 4.57 0.27
CA THR A 222 4.35 4.88 0.00
C THR A 222 4.50 5.66 -1.29
N ASP A 223 3.81 5.23 -2.35
CA ASP A 223 3.80 5.91 -3.66
C ASP A 223 3.20 7.33 -3.53
N SER A 224 2.11 7.49 -2.78
CA SER A 224 1.49 8.81 -2.53
C SER A 224 2.41 9.76 -1.75
N VAL A 225 3.21 9.24 -0.81
CA VAL A 225 4.20 10.03 -0.07
C VAL A 225 5.30 10.51 -1.00
N GLU A 226 5.78 9.65 -1.91
CA GLU A 226 6.79 10.02 -2.90
C GLU A 226 6.26 11.06 -3.89
N ASP A 227 5.03 10.91 -4.39
CA ASP A 227 4.38 11.90 -5.24
C ASP A 227 4.23 13.25 -4.54
N THR A 228 3.87 13.25 -3.26
CA THR A 228 3.79 14.47 -2.44
C THR A 228 5.17 15.14 -2.30
N ARG A 229 6.24 14.35 -2.15
CA ARG A 229 7.62 14.86 -2.09
C ARG A 229 8.02 15.53 -3.40
N MET A 230 7.76 14.88 -4.52
CA MET A 230 8.03 15.41 -5.87
C MET A 230 7.22 16.69 -6.13
N TYR A 231 5.94 16.71 -5.73
CA TYR A 231 5.09 17.88 -5.86
C TYR A 231 5.65 19.09 -5.07
N LYS A 232 6.12 18.85 -3.84
CA LYS A 232 6.77 19.88 -3.03
C LYS A 232 8.05 20.43 -3.69
N GLU A 233 8.88 19.56 -4.26
CA GLU A 233 10.09 19.99 -4.99
C GLU A 233 9.74 20.84 -6.23
N ASN A 234 8.75 20.42 -7.01
CA ASN A 234 8.29 21.16 -8.18
C ASN A 234 7.71 22.53 -7.80
N MET A 235 6.91 22.60 -6.73
CA MET A 235 6.40 23.87 -6.19
C MET A 235 7.53 24.79 -5.71
N ALA A 236 8.56 24.24 -5.06
CA ALA A 236 9.72 25.02 -4.64
C ALA A 236 10.49 25.58 -5.85
N MET A 237 10.66 24.79 -6.91
CA MET A 237 11.26 25.25 -8.18
C MET A 237 10.41 26.32 -8.86
N LEU A 238 9.10 26.13 -8.93
CA LEU A 238 8.18 27.10 -9.52
C LEU A 238 8.21 28.43 -8.76
N SER A 239 8.19 28.37 -7.42
CA SER A 239 8.30 29.55 -6.56
C SER A 239 9.62 30.29 -6.78
N LYS A 240 10.73 29.56 -6.92
CA LYS A 240 12.04 30.14 -7.25
C LYS A 240 12.02 30.82 -8.62
N ASN A 241 11.52 30.14 -9.65
CA ASN A 241 11.43 30.69 -11.00
C ASN A 241 10.56 31.94 -11.06
N LEU A 242 9.41 31.95 -10.37
CA LEU A 242 8.54 33.13 -10.26
C LEU A 242 9.24 34.29 -9.53
N THR A 243 10.03 33.98 -8.50
CA THR A 243 10.83 34.99 -7.78
C THR A 243 11.90 35.59 -8.68
N ASP A 244 12.62 34.75 -9.44
CA ASP A 244 13.64 35.19 -10.40
C ASP A 244 13.03 36.03 -11.53
N LEU A 245 11.86 35.63 -12.04
CA LEU A 245 11.10 36.36 -13.06
C LEU A 245 10.69 37.74 -12.53
N ASN A 246 10.11 37.79 -11.32
CA ASN A 246 9.73 39.04 -10.67
C ASN A 246 10.94 39.95 -10.38
N ALA A 247 12.10 39.38 -10.07
CA ALA A 247 13.34 40.15 -9.89
C ALA A 247 13.80 40.79 -11.22
N VAL A 248 13.73 40.05 -12.33
CA VAL A 248 14.06 40.57 -13.67
C VAL A 248 13.06 41.65 -14.10
N TYR A 249 11.76 41.43 -13.93
CA TYR A 249 10.75 42.45 -14.23
C TYR A 249 10.89 43.69 -13.35
N GLY A 250 11.16 43.52 -12.05
CA GLY A 250 11.42 44.64 -11.14
C GLY A 250 12.68 45.44 -11.51
N ASN A 251 13.73 44.76 -11.99
CA ASN A 251 14.94 45.40 -12.48
C ASN A 251 14.72 46.14 -13.81
N MET A 252 13.93 45.57 -14.74
CA MET A 252 13.53 46.27 -15.98
C MET A 252 12.65 47.49 -15.69
N LEU A 253 11.71 47.39 -14.75
CA LEU A 253 10.83 48.50 -14.38
C LEU A 253 11.61 49.62 -13.67
N LYS A 254 12.58 49.28 -12.80
CA LYS A 254 13.55 50.24 -12.27
C LYS A 254 14.40 50.89 -13.37
N ALA A 255 14.89 50.12 -14.34
CA ALA A 255 15.67 50.66 -15.45
C ALA A 255 14.86 51.62 -16.34
N MET A 256 13.57 51.32 -16.56
CA MET A 256 12.67 52.21 -17.31
C MET A 256 12.29 53.48 -16.52
N THR A 257 12.14 53.41 -15.20
CA THR A 257 11.76 54.56 -14.36
C THR A 257 12.94 55.48 -14.02
N ILE A 258 14.19 54.98 -14.07
CA ILE A 258 15.42 55.78 -13.85
C ILE A 258 15.78 56.64 -15.07
N THR A 259 15.22 56.37 -16.26
CA THR A 259 15.55 57.10 -17.50
C THR A 259 14.74 58.41 -17.68
N LYS A 260 14.47 59.15 -16.59
CA LYS A 260 13.76 60.43 -16.66
C LYS A 260 14.58 61.57 -16.06
#